data_AF-A0A1H9VK47-F1
#
_entry.id   AF-A0A1H9VK47-F1
#
_cell.length_a   1.000
_cell.length_b   1.000
_cell.length_c   1.000
_cell.angle_alpha   90.00
_cell.angle_beta   90.00
_cell.angle_gamma   90.00
#
_symmetry.space_group_name_H-M   'P 1'
#
loop_
_entity.id
_entity.type
_entity.pdbx_description
1 polymer ?
#
loop_
_entity_poly.entity_id
_entity_poly.type
_entity_poly.pdbx_seq_one_letter_code
_entity_poly.pdbx_strand_id
1 'polypeptide(L)'
;MDHYAGIDVSVKESSVCVVDAKGKVVREVKIASEPEALVRYLGELEFPVSLIGLEAGPLSQWLHAGLVAARFEVVLLETRHVKAAP
;
A
#
# COMPACT_ATOMS: atom_id res chain seq x y z
N MET A 1 -10.17 -13.71 8.07
CA MET A 1 -10.16 -13.61 6.59
C MET A 1 -9.19 -12.48 6.31
N ASP A 2 -8.02 -12.81 5.79
CA ASP A 2 -6.92 -11.86 5.66
C ASP A 2 -7.12 -11.00 4.42
N HIS A 3 -6.90 -9.69 4.59
CA HIS A 3 -6.89 -8.73 3.50
C HIS A 3 -5.49 -8.12 3.39
N TYR A 4 -5.08 -7.85 2.16
CA TYR A 4 -3.78 -7.28 1.84
C TYR A 4 -3.99 -6.02 1.03
N ALA A 5 -3.17 -5.00 1.26
CA ALA A 5 -3.20 -3.78 0.46
C ALA A 5 -1.92 -3.64 -0.35
N GLY A 6 -2.04 -3.30 -1.63
CA GLY A 6 -0.96 -2.79 -2.47
C GLY A 6 -1.11 -1.29 -2.64
N ILE A 7 -0.01 -0.56 -2.51
CA ILE A 7 0.03 0.89 -2.74
C ILE A 7 1.06 1.17 -3.84
N ASP A 8 0.57 1.59 -5.00
CA ASP A 8 1.39 2.13 -6.09
C ASP A 8 1.65 3.62 -5.82
N VAL A 9 2.92 3.96 -5.57
CA VAL A 9 3.32 5.27 -5.06
C VAL A 9 3.54 6.25 -6.20
N SER A 10 2.75 7.32 -6.20
CA SER A 10 2.84 8.42 -7.15
C SER A 10 3.01 9.76 -6.44
N VAL A 11 3.41 10.82 -7.15
CA VAL A 11 3.79 12.10 -6.51
C VAL A 11 2.61 12.84 -5.88
N LYS A 12 1.43 12.80 -6.52
CA LYS A 12 0.24 13.53 -6.05
C LYS A 12 -0.76 12.62 -5.35
N GLU A 13 -1.10 11.52 -5.99
CA GLU A 13 -2.08 10.55 -5.51
C GLU A 13 -1.52 9.15 -5.73
N SER A 14 -1.57 8.31 -4.70
CA SER A 14 -1.17 6.91 -4.75
C SER A 14 -2.39 6.02 -4.96
N SER A 15 -2.23 4.97 -5.75
CA SER A 15 -3.31 4.01 -5.99
C SER A 15 -3.26 2.93 -4.92
N VAL A 16 -4.35 2.75 -4.19
CA VAL A 16 -4.48 1.73 -3.14
C VAL A 16 -5.42 0.64 -3.65
N CYS A 17 -4.92 -0.59 -3.69
CA CYS A 17 -5.67 -1.77 -4.09
C CYS A 17 -5.72 -2.76 -2.92
N VAL A 18 -6.91 -3.15 -2.48
CA VAL A 18 -7.09 -4.14 -1.43
C VAL A 18 -7.59 -5.44 -2.04
N VAL A 19 -6.94 -6.53 -1.67
CA VAL A 19 -7.30 -7.89 -2.09
C VAL A 19 -7.65 -8.77 -0.89
N ASP A 20 -8.56 -9.73 -1.10
CA ASP A 20 -8.78 -10.81 -0.12
C ASP A 20 -7.68 -11.88 -0.23
N ALA A 21 -7.67 -12.85 0.69
CA ALA A 21 -6.76 -13.99 0.70
C ALA A 21 -6.72 -14.82 -0.61
N LYS A 22 -7.76 -14.77 -1.45
CA LYS A 22 -7.81 -15.40 -2.77
C LYS A 22 -7.25 -14.52 -3.89
N GLY A 23 -6.74 -13.34 -3.56
CA GLY A 23 -6.22 -12.37 -4.53
C GLY A 23 -7.30 -11.60 -5.29
N LYS A 24 -8.58 -11.65 -4.87
CA LYS A 24 -9.63 -10.87 -5.52
C LYS A 24 -9.58 -9.44 -5.00
N VAL A 25 -9.60 -8.47 -5.91
CA VAL A 25 -9.74 -7.05 -5.55
C VAL A 25 -11.10 -6.81 -4.91
N VAL A 26 -11.09 -6.28 -3.69
CA VAL A 26 -12.30 -5.92 -2.91
C VAL A 26 -12.49 -4.41 -2.82
N ARG A 27 -11.41 -3.63 -2.89
CA ARG A 27 -11.43 -2.17 -2.93
C ARG A 27 -10.30 -1.68 -3.84
N GLU A 28 -10.56 -0.62 -4.58
CA GLU A 28 -9.53 0.13 -5.30
C GLU A 28 -9.88 1.61 -5.24
N VAL A 29 -8.92 2.45 -4.89
CA VAL A 29 -9.12 3.89 -4.72
C VAL A 29 -7.83 4.66 -4.95
N LYS A 30 -7.93 5.94 -5.30
CA LYS A 30 -6.80 6.88 -5.30
C LYS A 30 -6.89 7.76 -4.07
N ILE A 31 -5.79 7.85 -3.34
CA ILE A 31 -5.68 8.66 -2.12
C ILE A 31 -4.50 9.61 -2.30
N ALA A 32 -4.57 10.81 -1.73
CA ALA A 32 -3.44 11.72 -1.69
C ALA A 32 -2.19 10.99 -1.18
N SER A 33 -1.04 11.26 -1.79
CA SER A 33 0.24 10.65 -1.42
C SER A 33 0.79 11.25 -0.13
N GLU A 34 0.00 11.17 0.93
CA GLU A 34 0.26 11.72 2.26
C GLU A 34 0.00 10.62 3.30
N PRO A 35 0.88 10.44 4.30
CA PRO A 35 0.72 9.38 5.29
C PRO A 35 -0.61 9.47 6.04
N GLU A 36 -1.03 10.68 6.42
CA GLU A 36 -2.27 10.89 7.16
C GLU A 36 -3.50 10.48 6.36
N ALA A 37 -3.52 10.75 5.06
CA ALA A 37 -4.59 10.37 4.16
C ALA A 37 -4.67 8.84 4.00
N LEU A 38 -3.53 8.17 3.82
CA LEU A 38 -3.46 6.71 3.72
C LEU A 38 -3.84 6.02 5.03
N VAL A 39 -3.31 6.49 6.17
CA VAL A 39 -3.62 5.97 7.50
C VAL A 39 -5.12 6.09 7.79
N ARG A 40 -5.70 7.25 7.49
CA ARG A 40 -7.13 7.48 7.64
C ARG A 40 -7.93 6.48 6.80
N TYR A 41 -7.62 6.37 5.50
CA TYR A 41 -8.32 5.46 4.61
C TYR A 41 -8.25 4.01 5.09
N LEU A 42 -7.05 3.53 5.45
CA LEU A 42 -6.83 2.16 5.92
C LEU A 42 -7.55 1.90 7.26
N GLY A 43 -7.67 2.91 8.12
CA GLY A 43 -8.41 2.83 9.37
C GLY A 43 -9.93 2.89 9.21
N GLU A 44 -10.44 3.46 8.11
CA GLU A 44 -11.87 3.51 7.78
C GLU A 44 -12.38 2.24 7.08
N LEU A 45 -11.49 1.28 6.77
CA LEU A 45 -11.88 -0.01 6.20
C LEU A 45 -12.69 -0.84 7.21
N GLU A 46 -13.75 -1.49 6.71
CA GLU A 46 -14.64 -2.35 7.51
C GLU A 46 -13.95 -3.66 7.97
N PHE A 47 -12.72 -3.90 7.51
CA PHE A 47 -11.92 -5.07 7.78
C PHE A 47 -10.46 -4.68 8.02
N PRO A 48 -9.72 -5.43 8.87
CA PRO A 48 -8.31 -5.19 9.07
C PRO A 48 -7.49 -5.60 7.84
N VAL A 49 -6.46 -4.83 7.52
CA VAL A 49 -5.44 -5.17 6.53
C VAL A 49 -4.26 -5.81 7.27
N SER A 50 -3.94 -7.06 6.92
CA SER A 50 -2.89 -7.84 7.58
C SER A 50 -1.48 -7.38 7.17
N LEU A 51 -1.30 -6.98 5.90
CA LEU A 51 -0.01 -6.53 5.38
C LEU A 51 -0.20 -5.56 4.21
N ILE A 52 0.64 -4.54 4.14
CA ILE A 52 0.66 -3.52 3.10
C ILE A 52 1.94 -3.64 2.28
N GLY A 53 1.82 -3.93 0.99
CA GLY A 53 2.89 -3.78 0.02
C GLY A 53 2.94 -2.35 -0.49
N LEU A 54 4.06 -1.67 -0.28
CA LEU A 54 4.29 -0.30 -0.75
C LEU A 54 5.30 -0.31 -1.90
N GLU A 55 4.89 0.12 -3.08
CA GLU A 55 5.78 0.19 -4.24
C GLU A 55 6.91 1.21 -4.02
N ALA A 56 8.13 0.81 -4.38
CA ALA A 56 9.28 1.69 -4.28
C ALA A 56 9.13 2.90 -5.23
N GLY A 57 9.22 4.10 -4.66
CA GLY A 57 9.12 5.37 -5.38
C GLY A 57 9.69 6.53 -4.57
N PRO A 58 9.73 7.75 -5.11
CA PRO A 58 10.35 8.91 -4.46
C PRO A 58 9.77 9.23 -3.08
N LEU A 59 8.47 8.97 -2.86
CA LEU A 59 7.78 9.20 -1.58
C LEU A 59 7.73 7.97 -0.69
N SER A 60 8.13 6.80 -1.18
CA SER A 60 7.90 5.52 -0.50
C SER A 60 8.51 5.45 0.90
N GLN A 61 9.71 6.00 1.11
CA GLN A 61 10.34 6.02 2.44
C GLN A 61 9.57 6.87 3.45
N TRP A 62 9.06 8.03 3.01
CA TRP A 62 8.28 8.92 3.87
C TRP A 62 6.91 8.34 4.19
N LEU A 63 6.23 7.77 3.19
CA LEU A 63 4.96 7.07 3.38
C LEU A 63 5.10 5.85 4.28
N HIS A 64 6.15 5.04 4.07
CA HIS A 64 6.49 3.90 4.92
C HIS A 64 6.65 4.33 6.38
N ALA A 65 7.44 5.38 6.64
CA ALA A 65 7.66 5.86 8.00
C ALA A 65 6.35 6.27 8.70
N GLY A 66 5.46 6.98 8.00
CA GLY A 66 4.18 7.40 8.56
C GLY A 66 3.21 6.24 8.80
N LEU A 67 3.15 5.26 7.90
CA LEU A 67 2.33 4.05 8.07
C LEU A 67 2.83 3.18 9.23
N VAL A 68 4.15 3.00 9.35
CA VAL A 68 4.75 2.26 10.48
C VAL A 68 4.52 2.99 11.80
N ALA A 69 4.61 4.32 11.82
CA ALA A 69 4.28 5.11 13.01
C ALA A 69 2.81 4.93 13.44
N ALA A 70 1.91 4.73 12.47
CA ALA A 70 0.50 4.40 12.68
C ALA A 70 0.24 2.89 12.97
N ARG A 71 1.29 2.10 13.18
CA ARG A 71 1.23 0.65 13.53
C ARG A 71 0.73 -0.27 12.42
N PHE A 72 0.79 0.16 11.17
CA PHE A 72 0.57 -0.76 10.05
C PHE A 72 1.81 -1.61 9.79
N GLU A 73 1.58 -2.87 9.40
CA GLU A 73 2.63 -3.74 8.89
C GLU A 73 2.83 -3.46 7.39
N VAL A 74 3.99 -2.90 7.05
CA VAL A 74 4.30 -2.42 5.69
C VAL A 74 5.60 -3.05 5.22
N VAL A 75 5.60 -3.53 3.98
CA VAL A 75 6.78 -4.02 3.27
C VAL A 75 7.03 -3.18 2.04
N LEU A 76 8.26 -2.71 1.87
CA LEU A 76 8.66 -2.03 0.66
C LEU A 76 8.88 -3.06 -0.45
N LEU A 77 8.10 -2.95 -1.51
CA LEU A 77 8.27 -3.76 -2.71
C LEU A 77 9.28 -3.06 -3.60
N GLU A 78 10.55 -3.46 -3.47
CA GLU A 78 11.54 -3.08 -4.47
C GLU A 78 11.12 -3.71 -5.80
N THR A 79 10.98 -2.86 -6.82
CA THR A 79 11.05 -3.29 -8.22
C THR A 79 12.48 -3.74 -8.49
N ARG A 80 12.88 -4.89 -7.92
CA ARG A 80 13.94 -5.67 -8.54
C ARG A 80 13.38 -5.94 -9.92
N HIS A 81 13.87 -5.19 -10.91
CA HIS A 81 13.75 -5.54 -12.31
C HIS A 81 14.10 -7.02 -12.36
N VAL A 82 13.08 -7.89 -12.43
CA VAL A 82 13.28 -9.21 -12.98
C VAL A 82 13.68 -8.86 -14.40
N LYS A 83 15.00 -8.89 -14.63
CA LYS A 83 15.54 -8.89 -15.96
C LYS A 83 14.82 -10.07 -16.60
N ALA A 84 13.86 -9.81 -17.48
CA ALA A 84 13.34 -10.83 -18.36
C ALA A 84 14.58 -11.48 -18.96
N ALA A 85 14.85 -12.72 -18.56
CA ALA A 85 15.92 -13.49 -19.16
C ALA A 85 15.56 -13.65 -20.64
N PRO A 86 16.56 -13.57 -21.54
CA PRO A 86 16.35 -13.56 -22.99
C PRO A 86 15.62 -14.80 -23.52
#